data_AF-A0A914LZR5-F1
#
_entry.id   AF-A0A914LZR5-F1
#
_cell.length_a   1.000
_cell.length_b   1.000
_cell.length_c   1.000
_cell.angle_alpha   90.00
_cell.angle_beta   90.00
_cell.angle_gamma   90.00
#
_symmetry.space_group_name_H-M   'P 1'
#
loop_
_entity.id
_entity.type
_entity.pdbx_description
1 polymer ?
#
loop_
_entity_poly.entity_id
_entity_poly.type
_entity_poly.pdbx_seq_one_letter_code
_entity_poly.pdbx_strand_id
1 'polypeptide(L)'
;MREISIIANGRSYPQAPYDLDFPNGKFARAFNDMNEAIGFANSLESNGITFEQYAYTHCIFVFNLTNSGEDQSGLFNLIRNGTTAVNIKFSQPIPEGGVMLIVMGEADSLIMLDKNRTITHEL
;
A
#
# COMPACT_ATOMS: atom_id res chain seq x y z
N MET A 1 -1.06 -3.34 -16.53
CA MET A 1 -1.67 -2.32 -15.65
C MET A 1 -1.15 -0.95 -16.08
N ARG A 2 -1.98 0.10 -16.04
CA ARG A 2 -1.61 1.50 -16.38
C ARG A 2 -1.55 2.37 -15.14
N GLU A 3 -2.56 2.26 -14.27
CA GLU A 3 -2.68 3.03 -13.03
C GLU A 3 -3.21 2.12 -11.91
N ILE A 4 -2.79 2.41 -10.68
CA ILE A 4 -3.38 1.90 -9.45
C ILE A 4 -3.41 3.04 -8.43
N SER A 5 -4.50 3.18 -7.71
CA SER A 5 -4.63 4.14 -6.62
C SER A 5 -5.53 3.64 -5.49
N ILE A 6 -5.30 4.18 -4.29
CA ILE A 6 -6.18 4.02 -3.14
C ILE A 6 -6.82 5.36 -2.83
N ILE A 7 -8.14 5.37 -2.64
CA ILE A 7 -8.86 6.50 -2.08
C ILE A 7 -9.21 6.15 -0.64
N ALA A 8 -8.64 6.90 0.32
CA ALA A 8 -8.92 6.74 1.74
C ALA A 8 -9.19 8.12 2.36
N ASN A 9 -10.31 8.27 3.08
CA ASN A 9 -10.70 9.53 3.74
C ASN A 9 -10.67 10.75 2.81
N GLY A 10 -11.08 10.58 1.55
CA GLY A 10 -11.10 11.64 0.53
C GLY A 10 -9.73 12.02 -0.05
N ARG A 11 -8.66 11.31 0.33
CA ARG A 11 -7.31 11.48 -0.23
C ARG A 11 -6.98 10.32 -1.16
N SER A 12 -6.29 10.64 -2.26
CA SER A 12 -5.80 9.65 -3.23
C SER A 12 -4.33 9.35 -2.98
N TYR A 13 -3.98 8.08 -3.05
CA TYR A 13 -2.64 7.53 -2.89
C TYR A 13 -2.29 6.71 -4.16
N PRO A 14 -1.12 6.90 -4.79
CA PRO A 14 -0.19 7.98 -4.49
C PRO A 14 -0.80 9.35 -4.86
N GLN A 15 -0.29 10.44 -4.27
CA GLN A 15 -0.81 11.78 -4.55
C GLN A 15 -0.61 12.18 -6.02
N ALA A 16 0.56 11.85 -6.58
CA ALA A 16 0.82 11.94 -8.01
C ALA A 16 0.60 10.57 -8.65
N PRO A 17 -0.39 10.39 -9.54
CA PRO A 17 -0.68 9.10 -10.18
C PRO A 17 0.53 8.49 -10.88
N TYR A 18 0.54 7.17 -10.99
CA TYR A 18 1.49 6.47 -11.85
C TYR A 18 1.06 6.55 -13.32
N ASP A 19 2.03 6.56 -14.24
CA ASP A 19 1.80 6.29 -15.67
C ASP A 19 2.62 5.06 -16.07
N LEU A 20 2.12 3.88 -15.70
CA LEU A 20 2.87 2.64 -15.82
C LEU A 20 2.89 2.12 -17.26
N ASP A 21 4.08 1.74 -17.71
CA ASP A 21 4.30 1.04 -18.97
C ASP A 21 5.37 -0.05 -18.78
N PHE A 22 4.93 -1.22 -18.33
CA PHE A 22 5.80 -2.37 -18.07
C PHE A 22 6.61 -2.81 -19.31
N PRO A 23 6.01 -2.98 -20.51
CA PRO A 23 6.76 -3.31 -21.72
C PRO A 23 7.88 -2.33 -22.06
N ASN A 24 7.71 -1.04 -21.76
CA ASN A 24 8.68 0.01 -22.07
C ASN A 24 9.55 0.41 -20.85
N GLY A 25 9.53 -0.36 -19.76
CA GLY A 25 10.36 -0.07 -18.57
C GLY A 25 9.88 1.11 -17.71
N LYS A 26 8.69 1.69 -17.97
CA LYS A 26 8.17 2.84 -17.20
C LYS A 26 7.45 2.37 -15.94
N PHE A 27 8.20 1.86 -14.98
CA PHE A 27 7.69 1.49 -13.65
C PHE A 27 8.71 1.76 -12.54
N ALA A 28 9.79 2.49 -12.84
CA ALA A 28 10.87 2.73 -11.90
C ALA A 28 10.42 3.46 -10.64
N ARG A 29 9.49 4.41 -10.77
CA ARG A 29 8.89 5.09 -9.62
C ARG A 29 8.14 4.11 -8.72
N ALA A 30 7.28 3.26 -9.27
CA ALA A 30 6.53 2.30 -8.48
C ALA A 30 7.44 1.27 -7.78
N PHE A 31 8.51 0.84 -8.45
CA PHE A 31 9.54 0.00 -7.83
C PHE A 31 10.28 0.70 -6.69
N ASN A 32 10.67 1.97 -6.88
CA ASN A 32 11.29 2.77 -5.83
C ASN A 32 10.34 2.98 -4.64
N ASP A 33 9.11 3.41 -4.91
CA ASP A 33 8.08 3.66 -3.90
C ASP A 33 7.80 2.40 -3.07
N MET A 34 7.80 1.20 -3.69
CA MET A 34 7.75 -0.06 -2.96
C MET A 34 8.92 -0.18 -1.99
N ASN A 35 10.16 -0.10 -2.48
CA ASN A 35 11.36 -0.25 -1.64
C ASN A 35 11.43 0.79 -0.52
N GLU A 36 10.96 2.01 -0.77
CA GLU A 36 10.86 3.06 0.24
C GLU A 36 9.85 2.69 1.32
N ALA A 37 8.64 2.28 0.91
CA ALA A 37 7.58 1.94 1.83
C ALA A 37 7.88 0.71 2.71
N ILE A 38 8.69 -0.25 2.22
CA ILE A 38 9.12 -1.41 3.00
C ILE A 38 10.52 -1.25 3.63
N GLY A 39 11.08 -0.04 3.63
CA GLY A 39 12.29 0.30 4.38
C GLY A 39 13.63 -0.10 3.76
N PHE A 40 13.65 -0.54 2.50
CA PHE A 40 14.89 -0.92 1.80
C PHE A 40 15.49 0.22 0.97
N ALA A 41 14.73 1.27 0.65
CA ALA A 41 15.29 2.44 -0.03
C ALA A 41 16.41 3.06 0.80
N ASN A 42 17.51 3.43 0.14
CA ASN A 42 18.71 3.99 0.77
C ASN A 42 19.37 3.08 1.82
N SER A 43 19.02 1.80 1.88
CA SER A 43 19.72 0.79 2.67
C SER A 43 20.76 0.05 1.81
N LEU A 44 21.67 -0.68 2.46
CA LEU A 44 22.54 -1.66 1.79
C LEU A 44 21.89 -3.06 1.74
N GLU A 45 20.63 -3.17 2.17
CA GLU A 45 19.87 -4.40 2.24
C GLU A 45 18.90 -4.50 1.04
N SER A 46 18.31 -5.68 0.86
CA SER A 46 17.37 -5.93 -0.22
C SER A 46 16.28 -6.90 0.22
N ASN A 47 15.07 -6.66 -0.29
CA ASN A 47 13.94 -7.61 -0.21
C ASN A 47 14.07 -8.80 -1.18
N GLY A 48 15.13 -8.86 -2.00
CA GLY A 48 15.37 -9.91 -2.98
C GLY A 48 14.57 -9.80 -4.28
N ILE A 49 13.75 -8.76 -4.46
CA ILE A 49 12.94 -8.52 -5.67
C ILE A 49 13.75 -7.62 -6.62
N THR A 50 14.13 -8.16 -7.78
CA THR A 50 14.79 -7.37 -8.82
C THR A 50 13.81 -6.47 -9.56
N PHE A 51 14.35 -5.46 -10.27
CA PHE A 51 13.57 -4.58 -11.15
C PHE A 51 12.74 -5.35 -12.18
N GLU A 52 13.31 -6.40 -12.76
CA GLU A 52 12.63 -7.28 -13.72
C GLU A 52 11.56 -8.14 -13.04
N GLN A 53 11.87 -8.72 -11.88
CA GLN A 53 10.91 -9.52 -11.13
C GLN A 53 9.69 -8.70 -10.71
N TYR A 54 9.88 -7.44 -10.30
CA TYR A 54 8.79 -6.52 -9.99
C TYR A 54 7.79 -6.37 -11.15
N ALA A 55 8.30 -6.28 -12.38
CA ALA A 55 7.48 -6.09 -13.57
C ALA A 55 6.67 -7.35 -13.95
N TYR A 56 7.27 -8.53 -13.82
CA TYR A 56 6.72 -9.74 -14.43
C TYR A 56 6.18 -10.77 -13.44
N THR A 57 6.60 -10.73 -12.18
CA THR A 57 6.26 -11.79 -11.19
C THR A 57 5.83 -11.27 -9.83
N HIS A 58 6.28 -10.08 -9.40
CA HIS A 58 6.10 -9.56 -8.03
C HIS A 58 5.60 -8.11 -8.04
N CYS A 59 4.51 -7.85 -8.76
CA CYS A 59 3.92 -6.51 -8.89
C CYS A 59 3.24 -6.09 -7.58
N ILE A 60 4.01 -5.50 -6.66
CA ILE A 60 3.56 -5.09 -5.32
C ILE A 60 3.45 -3.56 -5.26
N PHE A 61 2.37 -3.07 -4.67
CA PHE A 61 2.19 -1.65 -4.37
C PHE A 61 1.93 -1.49 -2.89
N VAL A 62 2.66 -0.57 -2.26
CA VAL A 62 2.55 -0.32 -0.83
C VAL A 62 2.21 1.15 -0.66
N PHE A 63 1.15 1.42 0.10
CA PHE A 63 0.65 2.77 0.33
C PHE A 63 0.61 3.03 1.83
N ASN A 64 1.39 4.01 2.29
CA ASN A 64 1.29 4.49 3.65
C ASN A 64 0.06 5.41 3.78
N LEU A 65 -0.96 4.93 4.50
CA LEU A 65 -2.21 5.67 4.75
C LEU A 65 -2.18 6.45 6.07
N THR A 66 -1.07 6.39 6.82
CA THR A 66 -0.92 7.08 8.10
C THR A 66 -0.96 8.59 7.91
N ASN A 67 -1.73 9.27 8.76
CA ASN A 67 -2.07 10.67 8.59
C ASN A 67 -0.85 11.61 8.73
N SER A 68 0.18 11.19 9.47
CA SER A 68 1.46 11.87 9.67
C SER A 68 2.48 11.61 8.56
N GLY A 69 2.25 10.63 7.66
CA GLY A 69 3.25 10.20 6.68
C GLY A 69 4.46 9.46 7.26
N GLU A 70 4.67 9.54 8.58
CA GLU A 70 5.69 8.83 9.35
C GLU A 70 5.01 8.04 10.47
N ASP A 71 5.40 6.77 10.61
CA ASP A 71 5.05 5.93 11.75
C ASP A 71 5.97 6.29 12.93
N GLN A 72 5.71 7.45 13.54
CA GLN A 72 6.50 7.92 14.68
C GLN A 72 6.00 7.26 15.96
N SER A 73 6.86 6.44 16.57
CA SER A 73 6.63 5.86 17.89
C SER A 73 6.24 6.94 18.90
N GLY A 74 4.99 6.87 19.40
CA GLY A 74 4.48 7.78 20.43
C GLY A 74 3.37 8.74 19.98
N LEU A 75 3.01 8.77 18.70
CA LEU A 75 1.85 9.53 18.20
C LEU A 75 0.66 8.61 17.97
N PHE A 76 -0.35 8.68 18.84
CA PHE A 76 -1.62 7.99 18.65
C PHE A 76 -2.49 8.75 17.65
N ASN A 77 -2.77 8.15 16.50
CA ASN A 77 -3.78 8.64 15.59
C ASN A 77 -5.15 8.07 16.00
N LEU A 78 -6.15 8.95 16.13
CA LEU A 78 -7.54 8.50 16.33
C LEU A 78 -7.96 7.60 15.17
N ILE A 79 -8.50 6.42 15.51
CA ILE A 79 -9.12 5.51 14.54
C ILE A 79 -10.26 6.27 13.85
N ARG A 80 -10.18 6.37 12.52
CA ARG A 80 -11.21 7.03 11.70
C ARG A 80 -11.96 5.99 10.89
N ASN A 81 -13.25 5.87 11.16
CA ASN A 81 -14.16 5.11 10.30
C ASN A 81 -14.27 5.80 8.94
N GLY A 82 -14.02 5.06 7.87
CA GLY A 82 -14.04 5.56 6.52
C GLY A 82 -14.10 4.43 5.50
N THR A 83 -14.35 4.80 4.24
CA THR A 83 -14.27 3.86 3.11
C THR A 83 -12.90 3.98 2.45
N THR A 84 -12.25 2.84 2.28
CA THR A 84 -11.03 2.70 1.48
C THR A 84 -11.40 2.01 0.17
N ALA A 85 -11.10 2.62 -0.97
CA ALA A 85 -11.38 2.08 -2.28
C ALA A 85 -10.08 1.91 -3.08
N VAL A 86 -9.87 0.74 -3.67
CA VAL A 86 -8.76 0.48 -4.60
C VAL A 86 -9.28 0.64 -6.03
N ASN A 87 -8.63 1.48 -6.82
CA ASN A 87 -8.93 1.69 -8.22
C ASN A 87 -7.77 1.18 -9.07
N ILE A 88 -8.06 0.35 -10.07
CA ILE A 88 -7.07 -0.18 -10.99
C ILE A 88 -7.53 0.07 -12.43
N LYS A 89 -6.63 0.61 -13.25
CA LYS A 89 -6.84 0.81 -14.67
C LYS A 89 -5.87 -0.07 -15.46
N PHE A 90 -6.40 -0.84 -16.38
CA PHE A 90 -5.61 -1.72 -17.24
C PHE A 90 -5.35 -1.05 -18.59
N SER A 91 -4.12 -1.18 -19.08
CA SER A 91 -3.69 -0.71 -20.40
C SER A 91 -4.11 -1.65 -21.54
N GLN A 92 -4.52 -2.87 -21.19
CA GLN A 92 -4.93 -3.93 -22.10
C GLN A 92 -6.21 -4.58 -21.55
N PRO A 93 -7.03 -5.24 -22.41
CA PRO A 93 -8.15 -6.04 -21.95
C PRO A 93 -7.72 -7.06 -20.87
N ILE A 94 -8.61 -7.31 -19.91
CA ILE A 94 -8.40 -8.34 -18.90
C ILE A 94 -8.34 -9.71 -19.61
N PRO A 95 -7.31 -10.54 -19.32
CA PRO A 95 -7.19 -11.86 -19.94
C PRO A 95 -8.36 -12.77 -19.57
N GLU A 96 -8.58 -13.78 -20.42
CA GLU A 96 -9.51 -14.87 -20.13
C GLU A 96 -9.09 -15.57 -18.82
N GLY A 97 -10.01 -15.66 -17.86
CA GLY A 97 -9.72 -16.12 -16.49
C GLY A 97 -9.60 -15.01 -15.43
N GLY A 98 -9.55 -13.74 -15.84
CA GLY A 98 -9.58 -12.60 -14.93
C GLY A 98 -8.23 -12.29 -14.28
N VAL A 99 -8.27 -11.48 -13.23
CA VAL A 99 -7.09 -11.09 -12.42
C VAL A 99 -7.42 -11.26 -10.93
N MET A 100 -6.42 -11.62 -10.14
CA MET A 100 -6.53 -11.71 -8.69
C MET A 100 -5.82 -10.51 -8.05
N LEU A 101 -6.52 -9.81 -7.16
CA LEU A 101 -5.94 -8.81 -6.29
C LEU A 101 -5.91 -9.37 -4.87
N ILE A 102 -4.72 -9.39 -4.26
CA ILE A 102 -4.54 -9.69 -2.84
C ILE A 102 -4.26 -8.36 -2.14
N VAL A 103 -5.09 -8.04 -1.14
CA VAL A 103 -4.95 -6.81 -0.35
C VAL A 103 -4.60 -7.19 1.08
N MET A 104 -3.52 -6.61 1.58
CA MET A 104 -3.11 -6.68 2.98
C MET A 104 -3.09 -5.26 3.55
N GLY A 105 -3.59 -5.11 4.78
CA GLY A 105 -3.58 -3.84 5.48
C GLY A 105 -3.13 -4.06 6.92
N GLU A 106 -2.32 -3.14 7.42
CA GLU A 106 -1.93 -3.02 8.81
C GLU A 106 -2.61 -1.80 9.40
N ALA A 107 -3.18 -1.96 10.60
CA ALA A 107 -3.83 -0.89 11.34
C ALA A 107 -3.64 -1.13 12.84
N ASP A 108 -3.53 -0.03 13.58
CA ASP A 108 -3.49 -0.09 15.04
C ASP A 108 -4.84 -0.54 15.60
N SER A 109 -4.79 -1.38 16.63
CA SER A 109 -5.94 -1.77 17.44
C SER A 109 -5.85 -1.16 18.84
N LEU A 110 -7.00 -0.80 19.41
CA LEU A 110 -7.08 -0.34 20.78
C LEU A 110 -7.71 -1.41 21.68
N ILE A 111 -6.91 -1.89 22.64
CA ILE A 111 -7.33 -2.85 23.66
C ILE A 111 -7.51 -2.12 24.99
N MET A 112 -8.74 -2.09 25.50
CA MET A 112 -9.07 -1.52 26.81
C MET A 112 -9.27 -2.61 27.85
N LEU A 113 -8.70 -2.38 29.04
CA LEU A 113 -8.88 -3.20 30.23
C LEU A 113 -9.59 -2.37 31.29
N ASP A 114 -10.76 -2.81 31.73
CA ASP A 114 -11.49 -2.14 32.81
C ASP A 114 -11.03 -2.59 34.21
N LYS A 115 -11.52 -1.90 35.24
CA LYS A 115 -11.26 -2.24 36.65
C LYS A 115 -11.74 -3.64 37.08
N ASN A 116 -12.66 -4.23 36.33
CA ASN A 116 -13.20 -5.57 36.55
C ASN A 116 -12.44 -6.64 35.76
N ARG A 117 -11.35 -6.27 35.07
CA ARG A 117 -10.57 -7.13 34.14
C ARG A 117 -11.36 -7.58 32.91
N THR A 118 -12.39 -6.83 32.53
CA THR A 118 -13.06 -7.01 31.25
C THR A 118 -12.18 -6.44 30.15
N ILE A 119 -12.03 -7.19 29.06
CA ILE A 119 -11.28 -6.78 27.87
C ILE A 119 -12.28 -6.36 26.81
N THR A 120 -12.13 -5.15 26.28
CA THR A 120 -12.86 -4.66 25.10
C THR A 120 -11.88 -4.23 24.02
N HIS A 121 -12.20 -4.50 22.76
CA HIS A 121 -11.34 -4.26 21.61
C HIS A 121 -12.10 -3.44 20.56
N GLU A 122 -11.45 -2.39 20.02
CA GLU A 122 -11.93 -1.63 18.87
C GLU A 122 -10.92 -1.73 17.72
N LEU A 123 -11.43 -1.99 16.51
CA LEU A 123 -10.71 -1.98 15.23
C LEU A 123 -11.00 -0.67 14.51
#